data_AF-A0A844PX33-F1
#
_entry.id   AF-A0A844PX33-F1
#
_cell.length_a   1.000
_cell.length_b   1.000
_cell.length_c   1.000
_cell.angle_alpha   90.00
_cell.angle_beta   90.00
_cell.angle_gamma   90.00
#
_symmetry.space_group_name_H-M   'P 1'
#
loop_
_entity.id
_entity.type
_entity.pdbx_description
1 polymer ?
#
loop_
_entity_poly.entity_id
_entity_poly.type
_entity_poly.pdbx_seq_one_letter_code
_entity_poly.pdbx_strand_id
1 'polypeptide(L)'
;MSIISEKISSRIKTLKQEFAVNKNVKHQGVKGGLNEEELIKIIKDVIPRKYEISRGIIENSRGEQSNESDIIIYDNEILPPYINNDLAFVPIEAVRYNIEVKSTLTAKELETTIQKFRKFRSIGGKSPTVLFAFSSNAKKSELSRYYHNDTNFLSNPAIGVLCISDKCYYYKHTEIKYLKDHLSNSDILKSFMNDDKFKISNFTDVLQDTLKNDDLLSSLTRSEFALLLQSSIQAKKTVSDFDTKKMTINGINFNEITFKIHQWIGVECNDNDVELSLFSGISNTLSKESFGNYLLNERKAEPKVFSICCEDMWGNLSCQKFDENGLGDEFKNFSFSFESSAEESKITFYFKQNPPQEE
;
A
#
# COMPACT_ATOMS: atom_id res chain seq x y z
N MET A 1 -10.69 28.02 9.86
CA MET A 1 -11.05 26.61 9.61
C MET A 1 -12.47 26.58 9.08
N SER A 2 -12.85 25.55 8.31
CA SER A 2 -14.25 25.40 7.91
C SER A 2 -15.16 25.12 9.12
N ILE A 3 -16.44 25.49 9.07
CA ILE A 3 -17.39 25.18 10.15
C ILE A 3 -17.48 23.67 10.46
N ILE A 4 -17.27 22.82 9.45
CA ILE A 4 -17.25 21.36 9.61
C ILE A 4 -16.00 20.95 10.42
N SER A 5 -14.82 21.42 9.99
CA SER A 5 -13.56 21.17 10.69
C SER A 5 -13.60 21.68 12.14
N GLU A 6 -14.11 22.90 12.38
CA GLU A 6 -14.22 23.48 13.72
C GLU A 6 -15.11 22.66 14.64
N LYS A 7 -16.26 22.19 14.15
CA LYS A 7 -17.18 21.34 14.93
C LYS A 7 -16.55 20.01 15.31
N ILE A 8 -15.90 19.32 14.35
CA ILE A 8 -15.24 18.04 14.63
C ILE A 8 -14.01 18.24 15.53
N SER A 9 -13.24 19.30 15.30
CA SER A 9 -12.11 19.69 16.17
C SER A 9 -12.56 19.96 17.60
N SER A 10 -13.73 20.60 17.80
CA SER A 10 -14.31 20.75 19.14
C SER A 10 -14.64 19.41 19.79
N ARG A 11 -15.19 18.45 19.04
CA ARG A 11 -15.48 17.09 19.55
C ARG A 11 -14.20 16.33 19.91
N ILE A 12 -13.13 16.48 19.11
CA ILE A 12 -11.82 15.91 19.42
C ILE A 12 -11.27 16.46 20.75
N LYS A 13 -11.45 17.76 21.01
CA LYS A 13 -11.05 18.35 22.32
C LYS A 13 -11.83 17.70 23.46
N THR A 14 -13.13 17.50 23.29
CA THR A 14 -13.97 16.80 24.28
C THR A 14 -13.50 15.36 24.48
N LEU A 15 -13.24 14.60 23.41
CA LEU A 15 -12.67 13.24 23.48
C LEU A 15 -11.38 13.19 24.31
N LYS A 16 -10.45 14.12 24.07
CA LYS A 16 -9.18 14.21 24.82
C LYS A 16 -9.42 14.55 26.31
N GLN A 17 -10.40 15.39 26.62
CA GLN A 17 -10.80 15.74 27.99
C GLN A 17 -11.44 14.54 28.71
N GLU A 18 -12.38 13.86 28.07
CA GLU A 18 -13.03 12.65 28.61
C GLU A 18 -12.00 11.56 28.87
N PHE A 19 -11.05 11.33 27.96
CA PHE A 19 -9.95 10.39 28.19
C PHE A 19 -9.13 10.75 29.45
N ALA A 20 -8.88 12.03 29.70
CA ALA A 20 -8.17 12.47 30.89
C ALA A 20 -8.99 12.22 32.18
N VAL A 21 -10.30 12.45 32.16
CA VAL A 21 -11.22 12.18 33.27
C VAL A 21 -11.34 10.67 33.54
N ASN A 22 -11.47 9.88 32.48
CA ASN A 22 -11.61 8.42 32.54
C ASN A 22 -10.39 7.72 33.15
N LYS A 23 -9.23 8.39 33.26
CA LYS A 23 -8.08 7.86 34.03
C LYS A 23 -8.42 7.57 35.49
N ASN A 24 -9.42 8.24 36.06
CA ASN A 24 -9.88 8.04 37.44
C ASN A 24 -10.76 6.78 37.61
N VAL A 25 -11.22 6.17 36.53
CA VAL A 25 -12.00 4.92 36.57
C VAL A 25 -11.07 3.77 36.96
N LYS A 26 -11.38 3.11 38.09
CA LYS A 26 -10.53 2.04 38.66
C LYS A 26 -10.59 0.74 37.84
N HIS A 27 -11.77 0.37 37.36
CA HIS A 27 -11.96 -0.87 36.60
C HIS A 27 -11.50 -0.70 35.16
N GLN A 28 -10.47 -1.45 34.74
CA GLN A 28 -9.84 -1.28 33.42
C GLN A 28 -10.79 -1.52 32.24
N GLY A 29 -11.66 -2.54 32.32
CA GLY A 29 -12.67 -2.81 31.27
C GLY A 29 -13.63 -1.65 31.06
N VAL A 30 -14.29 -1.17 32.13
CA VAL A 30 -15.17 0.03 32.09
C VAL A 30 -14.42 1.24 31.55
N LYS A 31 -13.18 1.47 31.99
CA LYS A 31 -12.36 2.58 31.49
C LYS A 31 -12.11 2.49 29.97
N GLY A 32 -11.74 1.31 29.47
CA GLY A 32 -11.56 1.05 28.04
C GLY A 32 -12.85 1.30 27.27
N GLY A 33 -13.95 0.71 27.74
CA GLY A 33 -15.25 0.82 27.08
C GLY A 33 -15.80 2.24 26.99
N LEU A 34 -15.54 3.11 27.98
CA LEU A 34 -15.87 4.53 27.93
C LEU A 34 -15.05 5.27 26.87
N ASN A 35 -13.75 4.99 26.77
CA ASN A 35 -12.88 5.64 25.78
C ASN A 35 -13.22 5.21 24.35
N GLU A 36 -13.55 3.93 24.16
CA GLU A 36 -14.05 3.40 22.89
C GLU A 36 -15.36 4.10 22.48
N GLU A 37 -16.28 4.29 23.42
CA GLU A 37 -17.57 4.92 23.16
C GLU A 37 -17.44 6.37 22.68
N GLU A 38 -16.56 7.16 23.32
CA GLU A 38 -16.30 8.53 22.88
C GLU A 38 -15.70 8.59 21.47
N LEU A 39 -14.83 7.63 21.11
CA LEU A 39 -14.28 7.55 19.76
C LEU A 39 -15.36 7.16 18.74
N ILE A 40 -16.22 6.18 19.06
CA ILE A 40 -17.33 5.72 18.21
C ILE A 40 -18.26 6.90 17.86
N LYS A 41 -18.60 7.75 18.84
CA LYS A 41 -19.47 8.92 18.61
C LYS A 41 -18.93 9.82 17.51
N ILE A 42 -17.64 10.13 17.53
CA ILE A 42 -17.03 11.00 16.50
C ILE A 42 -16.95 10.29 15.16
N ILE A 43 -16.57 9.00 15.12
CA ILE A 43 -16.54 8.23 13.88
C ILE A 43 -17.94 8.23 13.24
N LYS A 44 -19.01 8.01 14.02
CA LYS A 44 -20.39 8.01 13.53
C LYS A 44 -20.81 9.35 12.90
N ASP A 45 -20.26 10.47 13.39
CA ASP A 45 -20.54 11.81 12.84
C ASP A 45 -19.85 12.09 11.50
N VAL A 46 -18.80 11.35 11.13
CA VAL A 46 -17.96 11.65 9.95
C VAL A 46 -18.06 10.60 8.83
N ILE A 47 -18.88 9.56 9.02
CA ILE A 47 -19.07 8.48 8.04
C ILE A 47 -20.48 8.53 7.42
N PRO A 48 -20.67 8.00 6.19
CA PRO A 48 -21.99 7.87 5.59
C PRO A 48 -22.96 7.02 6.44
N ARG A 49 -24.24 7.42 6.48
CA ARG A 49 -25.29 6.80 7.31
C ARG A 49 -25.57 5.32 7.03
N LYS A 50 -25.19 4.81 5.86
CA LYS A 50 -25.36 3.38 5.52
C LYS A 50 -24.41 2.46 6.29
N TYR A 51 -23.35 3.02 6.86
CA TYR A 51 -22.42 2.29 7.69
C TYR A 51 -22.85 2.35 9.14
N GLU A 52 -22.84 1.19 9.79
CA GLU A 52 -23.07 1.08 11.22
C GLU A 52 -21.77 0.67 11.93
N ILE A 53 -21.78 0.82 13.25
CA ILE A 53 -20.64 0.55 14.11
C ILE A 53 -21.08 -0.42 15.20
N SER A 54 -20.31 -1.48 15.42
CA SER A 54 -20.49 -2.42 16.53
C SER A 54 -19.16 -2.82 17.15
N ARG A 55 -19.22 -3.46 18.31
CA ARG A 55 -18.11 -4.22 18.90
C ARG A 55 -18.43 -5.70 18.75
N GLY A 56 -17.42 -6.55 18.62
CA GLY A 56 -17.66 -7.99 18.54
C GLY A 56 -16.62 -8.74 17.73
N ILE A 57 -17.03 -9.89 17.21
CA ILE A 57 -16.19 -10.84 16.48
C ILE A 57 -16.54 -10.78 14.99
N ILE A 58 -15.55 -10.96 14.12
CA ILE A 58 -15.76 -11.09 12.68
C ILE A 58 -15.69 -12.57 12.32
N GLU A 59 -16.63 -13.04 11.50
CA GLU A 59 -16.74 -14.44 11.08
C GLU A 59 -16.82 -14.55 9.54
N ASN A 60 -16.24 -15.61 8.97
CA ASN A 60 -16.39 -15.95 7.56
C ASN A 60 -17.38 -17.11 7.34
N SER A 61 -17.74 -17.38 6.08
CA SER A 61 -18.68 -18.44 5.71
C SER A 61 -18.23 -19.88 6.07
N ARG A 62 -16.99 -20.07 6.53
CA ARG A 62 -16.46 -21.35 7.03
C ARG A 62 -16.57 -21.48 8.56
N GLY A 63 -17.13 -20.48 9.25
CA GLY A 63 -17.22 -20.42 10.71
C GLY A 63 -15.90 -20.08 11.39
N GLU A 64 -14.90 -19.60 10.65
CA GLU A 64 -13.64 -19.14 11.24
C GLU A 64 -13.81 -17.72 11.79
N GLN A 65 -13.33 -17.50 13.01
CA GLN A 65 -13.57 -16.26 13.75
C GLN A 65 -12.28 -15.47 13.99
N SER A 66 -12.41 -14.15 14.02
CA SER A 66 -11.37 -13.24 14.51
C SER A 66 -11.32 -13.22 16.04
N ASN A 67 -10.34 -12.51 16.59
CA ASN A 67 -10.46 -12.01 17.97
C ASN A 67 -11.56 -10.95 18.05
N GLU A 68 -12.01 -10.64 19.26
CA GLU A 68 -12.86 -9.48 19.51
C GLU A 68 -12.16 -8.19 19.08
N SER A 69 -12.92 -7.38 18.35
CA SER A 69 -12.56 -6.07 17.84
C SER A 69 -13.33 -4.99 18.59
N ASP A 70 -12.61 -3.96 19.02
CA ASP A 70 -13.18 -2.87 19.81
C ASP A 70 -14.17 -2.04 19.00
N ILE A 71 -13.89 -1.81 17.71
CA ILE A 71 -14.77 -1.08 16.80
C ILE A 71 -14.73 -1.73 15.41
N ILE A 72 -15.89 -2.16 14.92
CA ILE A 72 -16.11 -2.67 13.57
C ILE A 72 -17.02 -1.68 12.85
N ILE A 73 -16.55 -1.08 11.76
CA ILE A 73 -17.42 -0.33 10.84
C ILE A 73 -17.85 -1.29 9.75
N TYR A 74 -19.16 -1.46 9.56
CA TYR A 74 -19.69 -2.40 8.57
C TYR A 74 -20.80 -1.79 7.72
N ASP A 75 -20.96 -2.36 6.54
CA ASP A 75 -21.99 -2.01 5.57
C ASP A 75 -23.30 -2.70 5.93
N ASN A 76 -24.25 -1.96 6.51
CA ASN A 76 -25.51 -2.53 6.99
C ASN A 76 -26.43 -2.96 5.82
N GLU A 77 -26.23 -2.40 4.63
CA GLU A 77 -27.05 -2.72 3.45
C GLU A 77 -26.83 -4.14 2.92
N ILE A 78 -25.69 -4.77 3.24
CA ILE A 78 -25.40 -6.13 2.80
C ILE A 78 -25.78 -7.20 3.81
N LEU A 79 -26.17 -6.80 5.03
CA LEU A 79 -26.57 -7.74 6.08
C LEU A 79 -28.03 -8.16 5.88
N PRO A 80 -28.34 -9.47 5.91
CA PRO A 80 -29.72 -9.95 5.97
C PRO A 80 -30.48 -9.34 7.16
N PRO A 81 -31.76 -8.95 7.01
CA PRO A 81 -32.52 -8.30 8.08
C PRO A 81 -32.60 -9.07 9.41
N TYR A 82 -32.51 -10.40 9.39
CA TYR A 82 -32.55 -11.22 10.62
C TYR A 82 -31.30 -11.08 11.49
N ILE A 83 -30.20 -10.58 10.91
CA ILE A 83 -28.91 -10.40 11.59
C ILE A 83 -28.95 -9.11 12.45
N ASN A 84 -30.00 -8.29 12.38
CA ASN A 84 -29.90 -6.87 12.71
C ASN A 84 -30.24 -6.44 14.16
N ASN A 85 -29.87 -7.19 15.21
CA ASN A 85 -29.94 -6.70 16.59
C ASN A 85 -28.78 -7.27 17.44
N ASP A 86 -27.93 -6.38 17.97
CA ASP A 86 -26.82 -6.68 18.90
C ASP A 86 -25.84 -7.75 18.39
N LEU A 87 -25.29 -7.52 17.20
CA LEU A 87 -24.35 -8.44 16.58
C LEU A 87 -23.06 -8.58 17.36
N ALA A 88 -22.98 -9.65 18.15
CA ALA A 88 -21.71 -10.21 18.60
C ALA A 88 -20.84 -10.69 17.42
N PHE A 89 -21.44 -10.92 16.23
CA PHE A 89 -20.76 -11.45 15.04
C PHE A 89 -21.05 -10.61 13.80
N VAL A 90 -20.01 -10.15 13.11
CA VAL A 90 -20.12 -9.41 11.84
C VAL A 90 -19.56 -10.28 10.70
N PRO A 91 -20.33 -10.55 9.63
CA PRO A 91 -19.82 -11.23 8.44
C PRO A 91 -18.66 -10.47 7.80
N ILE A 92 -17.60 -11.19 7.44
CA ILE A 92 -16.35 -10.61 6.92
C ILE A 92 -16.55 -9.75 5.67
N GLU A 93 -17.54 -10.07 4.84
CA GLU A 93 -17.92 -9.34 3.63
C GLU A 93 -18.49 -7.94 3.94
N ALA A 94 -19.10 -7.77 5.12
CA ALA A 94 -19.72 -6.51 5.56
C ALA A 94 -18.72 -5.55 6.18
N VAL A 95 -17.61 -6.07 6.71
CA VAL A 95 -16.58 -5.27 7.37
C VAL A 95 -15.98 -4.27 6.39
N ARG A 96 -15.90 -3.01 6.81
CA ARG A 96 -15.24 -1.91 6.09
C ARG A 96 -14.05 -1.37 6.86
N TYR A 97 -14.07 -1.41 8.19
CA TYR A 97 -12.91 -1.15 9.05
C TYR A 97 -12.92 -2.09 10.25
N ASN A 98 -11.73 -2.55 10.64
CA ASN A 98 -11.49 -3.23 11.91
C ASN A 98 -10.52 -2.40 12.74
N ILE A 99 -10.97 -1.85 13.86
CA ILE A 99 -10.23 -0.88 14.66
C ILE A 99 -10.02 -1.43 16.08
N GLU A 100 -8.76 -1.42 16.51
CA GLU A 100 -8.35 -1.71 17.89
C GLU A 100 -7.98 -0.40 18.60
N VAL A 101 -8.43 -0.23 19.84
CA VAL A 101 -8.28 0.96 20.65
C VAL A 101 -7.44 0.68 21.88
N LYS A 102 -6.39 1.48 22.11
CA LYS A 102 -5.53 1.37 23.29
C LYS A 102 -5.51 2.67 24.09
N SER A 103 -5.63 2.58 25.41
CA SER A 103 -5.41 3.75 26.28
C SER A 103 -3.96 4.24 26.17
N THR A 104 -3.00 3.31 26.18
CA THR A 104 -1.57 3.58 26.01
C THR A 104 -0.95 2.48 25.16
N LEU A 105 -0.34 2.84 24.03
CA LEU A 105 0.33 1.89 23.17
C LEU A 105 1.71 1.52 23.75
N THR A 106 1.83 0.27 24.18
CA THR A 106 3.08 -0.35 24.64
C THR A 106 3.62 -1.33 23.60
N ALA A 107 4.87 -1.78 23.75
CA ALA A 107 5.43 -2.81 22.87
C ALA A 107 4.59 -4.10 22.88
N LYS A 108 4.08 -4.50 24.04
CA LYS A 108 3.20 -5.67 24.19
C LYS A 108 1.86 -5.47 23.47
N GLU A 109 1.25 -4.29 23.63
CA GLU A 109 -0.01 -3.98 22.95
C GLU A 109 0.13 -3.94 21.42
N LEU A 110 1.28 -3.45 20.93
CA LEU A 110 1.58 -3.47 19.50
C LEU A 110 1.69 -4.91 18.99
N GLU A 111 2.45 -5.76 19.68
CA GLU A 111 2.62 -7.16 19.32
C GLU A 111 1.29 -7.93 19.31
N THR A 112 0.47 -7.77 20.34
CA THR A 112 -0.85 -8.43 20.42
C THR A 112 -1.79 -7.93 19.34
N THR A 113 -1.76 -6.64 19.01
CA THR A 113 -2.57 -6.07 17.92
C THR A 113 -2.14 -6.63 16.56
N ILE A 114 -0.83 -6.76 16.31
CA ILE A 114 -0.31 -7.40 15.09
C ILE A 114 -0.86 -8.82 14.98
N GLN A 115 -0.81 -9.61 16.05
CA GLN A 115 -1.34 -10.99 16.05
C GLN A 115 -2.85 -11.03 15.77
N LYS A 116 -3.64 -10.18 16.43
CA LYS A 116 -5.09 -10.05 16.19
C LYS A 116 -5.40 -9.77 14.72
N PHE A 117 -4.73 -8.78 14.12
CA PHE A 117 -4.97 -8.42 12.72
C PHE A 117 -4.43 -9.45 11.72
N ARG A 118 -3.34 -10.16 12.05
CA ARG A 118 -2.89 -11.31 11.24
C ARG A 118 -3.92 -12.45 11.26
N LYS A 119 -4.58 -12.70 12.40
CA LYS A 119 -5.69 -13.66 12.49
C LYS A 119 -6.90 -13.22 11.65
N PHE A 120 -7.27 -11.93 11.69
CA PHE A 120 -8.31 -11.39 10.81
C PHE A 120 -7.97 -11.58 9.32
N ARG A 121 -6.72 -11.34 8.92
CA ARG A 121 -6.28 -11.57 7.53
C ARG A 121 -6.28 -13.04 7.15
N SER A 122 -5.91 -13.96 8.04
CA SER A 122 -5.86 -15.40 7.74
C SER A 122 -7.24 -16.03 7.50
N ILE A 123 -8.31 -15.44 8.06
CA ILE A 123 -9.70 -15.83 7.78
C ILE A 123 -10.29 -15.15 6.53
N GLY A 124 -9.49 -14.38 5.77
CA GLY A 124 -9.89 -13.73 4.52
C GLY A 124 -10.15 -12.22 4.62
N GLY A 125 -9.84 -11.60 5.76
CA GLY A 125 -10.09 -10.18 6.00
C GLY A 125 -9.23 -9.28 5.10
N LYS A 126 -9.87 -8.40 4.34
CA LYS A 126 -9.20 -7.46 3.40
C LYS A 126 -9.40 -5.99 3.76
N SER A 127 -10.34 -5.70 4.66
CA SER A 127 -10.69 -4.35 5.05
C SER A 127 -9.57 -3.68 5.85
N PRO A 128 -9.41 -2.35 5.77
CA PRO A 128 -8.44 -1.62 6.56
C PRO A 128 -8.47 -1.97 8.06
N THR A 129 -7.28 -2.23 8.59
CA THR A 129 -7.04 -2.47 10.01
C THR A 129 -6.41 -1.23 10.64
N VAL A 130 -6.99 -0.74 11.72
CA VAL A 130 -6.60 0.53 12.36
C VAL A 130 -6.21 0.27 13.80
N LEU A 131 -5.04 0.72 14.21
CA LEU A 131 -4.66 0.81 15.62
C LEU A 131 -4.73 2.27 16.04
N PHE A 132 -5.70 2.59 16.91
CA PHE A 132 -5.80 3.89 17.56
C PHE A 132 -5.30 3.78 19.01
N ALA A 133 -4.49 4.73 19.46
CA ALA A 133 -4.19 4.87 20.87
C ALA A 133 -4.25 6.31 21.35
N PHE A 134 -4.72 6.52 22.58
CA PHE A 134 -4.78 7.84 23.20
C PHE A 134 -3.41 8.35 23.68
N SER A 135 -2.47 7.44 23.89
CA SER A 135 -1.11 7.79 24.32
C SER A 135 -0.13 6.70 23.94
N SER A 136 1.16 6.96 24.13
CA SER A 136 2.26 6.09 23.73
C SER A 136 3.36 6.12 24.78
N ASN A 137 4.02 4.98 25.01
CA ASN A 137 5.23 4.91 25.83
C ASN A 137 6.53 4.79 25.00
N ALA A 138 6.46 4.91 23.68
CA ALA A 138 7.65 4.79 22.85
C ALA A 138 8.62 5.94 23.10
N LYS A 139 9.90 5.59 23.29
CA LYS A 139 11.01 6.54 23.38
C LYS A 139 11.44 7.09 22.02
N LYS A 140 11.13 6.36 20.94
CA LYS A 140 11.41 6.71 19.54
C LYS A 140 10.10 6.93 18.77
N SER A 141 10.19 7.12 17.45
CA SER A 141 9.04 7.11 16.55
C SER A 141 8.22 5.83 16.70
N GLU A 142 6.89 5.98 16.70
CA GLU A 142 5.95 4.86 16.74
C GLU A 142 5.96 4.06 15.45
N LEU A 143 6.16 4.73 14.32
CA LEU A 143 6.30 4.05 13.05
C LEU A 143 7.61 3.25 13.00
N SER A 144 8.69 3.80 13.56
CA SER A 144 9.97 3.08 13.72
C SER A 144 9.82 1.86 14.62
N ARG A 145 9.11 1.99 15.75
CA ARG A 145 8.76 0.82 16.58
C ARG A 145 7.97 -0.21 15.78
N TYR A 146 6.97 0.21 15.00
CA TYR A 146 6.18 -0.72 14.21
C TYR A 146 6.99 -1.42 13.10
N TYR A 147 7.87 -0.70 12.41
CA TYR A 147 8.77 -1.23 11.38
C TYR A 147 9.60 -2.43 11.89
N HIS A 148 10.13 -2.35 13.11
CA HIS A 148 10.95 -3.43 13.70
C HIS A 148 10.14 -4.61 14.22
N ASN A 149 8.81 -4.47 14.36
CA ASN A 149 7.93 -5.47 14.97
C ASN A 149 7.05 -6.22 13.95
N ASP A 150 6.99 -5.78 12.69
CA ASP A 150 6.23 -6.44 11.62
C ASP A 150 7.10 -6.71 10.40
N THR A 151 7.40 -7.99 10.15
CA THR A 151 8.27 -8.41 9.03
C THR A 151 7.71 -8.05 7.66
N ASN A 152 6.40 -7.83 7.52
CA ASN A 152 5.78 -7.42 6.26
C ASN A 152 5.38 -5.94 6.26
N PHE A 153 5.96 -5.12 7.15
CA PHE A 153 5.62 -3.70 7.31
C PHE A 153 5.58 -2.94 5.97
N LEU A 154 6.54 -3.19 5.08
CA LEU A 154 6.69 -2.44 3.84
C LEU A 154 5.64 -2.76 2.78
N SER A 155 5.23 -4.02 2.64
CA SER A 155 4.33 -4.46 1.54
C SER A 155 2.93 -4.81 2.02
N ASN A 156 2.82 -5.63 3.07
CA ASN A 156 1.56 -6.17 3.59
C ASN A 156 1.52 -6.15 5.14
N PRO A 157 1.51 -4.95 5.74
CA PRO A 157 1.49 -4.79 7.19
C PRO A 157 0.22 -5.33 7.83
N ALA A 158 0.30 -5.80 9.08
CA ALA A 158 -0.85 -6.23 9.86
C ALA A 158 -1.79 -5.06 10.16
N ILE A 159 -1.22 -3.92 10.57
CA ILE A 159 -1.89 -2.65 10.87
C ILE A 159 -1.76 -1.77 9.63
N GLY A 160 -2.87 -1.46 8.96
CA GLY A 160 -2.87 -0.59 7.78
C GLY A 160 -2.87 0.90 8.12
N VAL A 161 -3.35 1.27 9.32
CA VAL A 161 -3.41 2.64 9.82
C VAL A 161 -3.01 2.66 11.29
N LEU A 162 -2.09 3.54 11.66
CA LEU A 162 -1.62 3.73 13.04
C LEU A 162 -1.87 5.19 13.45
N CYS A 163 -2.64 5.41 14.49
CA CYS A 163 -2.93 6.74 15.00
C CYS A 163 -2.67 6.80 16.50
N ILE A 164 -1.81 7.71 16.93
CA ILE A 164 -1.60 8.05 18.33
C ILE A 164 -2.08 9.47 18.54
N SER A 165 -3.14 9.61 19.33
CA SER A 165 -3.77 10.90 19.63
C SER A 165 -2.73 11.94 20.04
N ASP A 166 -2.85 13.14 19.47
CA ASP A 166 -1.97 14.28 19.73
C ASP A 166 -0.47 14.04 19.47
N LYS A 167 -0.12 13.03 18.64
CA LYS A 167 1.27 12.70 18.32
C LYS A 167 1.48 12.40 16.85
N CYS A 168 0.75 11.43 16.29
CA CYS A 168 0.97 11.01 14.91
C CYS A 168 -0.19 10.22 14.29
N TYR A 169 -0.29 10.32 12.98
CA TYR A 169 -1.19 9.54 12.14
C TYR A 169 -0.40 9.02 10.93
N TYR A 170 -0.35 7.70 10.75
CA TYR A 170 0.25 7.07 9.58
C TYR A 170 -0.72 6.10 8.93
N TYR A 171 -0.64 5.98 7.61
CA TYR A 171 -1.40 5.01 6.85
C TYR A 171 -0.56 4.41 5.74
N LYS A 172 -0.87 3.16 5.42
CA LYS A 172 -0.30 2.44 4.30
C LYS A 172 -1.03 2.85 3.02
N HIS A 173 -0.29 3.38 2.05
CA HIS A 173 -0.76 3.65 0.70
C HIS A 173 -0.12 2.67 -0.29
N THR A 174 -0.89 2.22 -1.28
CA THR A 174 -0.40 1.37 -2.36
C THR A 174 -0.96 1.88 -3.67
N GLU A 175 -0.08 2.25 -4.58
CA GLU A 175 -0.40 2.67 -5.94
C GLU A 175 -0.04 1.54 -6.90
N ILE A 176 -0.89 1.26 -7.90
CA ILE A 176 -0.60 0.29 -8.96
C ILE A 176 -0.29 1.07 -10.23
N LYS A 177 0.85 0.76 -10.87
CA LYS A 177 1.29 1.40 -12.11
C LYS A 177 1.51 0.38 -13.20
N TYR A 178 1.31 0.80 -14.45
CA TYR A 178 1.70 0.00 -15.60
C TYR A 178 3.17 0.23 -15.91
N LEU A 179 3.89 -0.84 -16.18
CA LEU A 179 5.32 -0.77 -16.48
C LEU A 179 5.58 0.07 -17.75
N LYS A 180 4.70 -0.02 -18.75
CA LYS A 180 4.79 0.72 -20.03
C LYS A 180 4.84 2.26 -19.84
N ASP A 181 4.24 2.79 -18.78
CA ASP A 181 4.16 4.23 -18.54
C ASP A 181 5.48 4.79 -17.97
N HIS A 182 6.41 3.89 -17.59
CA HIS A 182 7.69 4.22 -16.97
C HIS A 182 8.91 3.79 -17.81
N LEU A 183 8.67 3.41 -19.07
CA LEU A 183 9.66 2.78 -19.94
C LEU A 183 9.78 3.46 -21.32
N SER A 184 11.01 3.62 -21.81
CA SER A 184 11.26 3.83 -23.24
C SER A 184 11.64 2.50 -23.92
N ASN A 185 11.21 2.28 -25.17
CA ASN A 185 11.53 1.07 -25.94
C ASN A 185 13.05 0.76 -26.01
N SER A 186 13.89 1.81 -25.89
CA SER A 186 15.34 1.70 -25.89
C SER A 186 15.95 1.11 -24.61
N ASP A 187 15.31 1.29 -23.46
CA ASP A 187 15.83 0.81 -22.17
C ASP A 187 15.58 -0.69 -22.01
N ILE A 188 14.46 -1.17 -22.57
CA ILE A 188 14.12 -2.60 -22.69
C ILE A 188 15.17 -3.33 -23.54
N LEU A 189 15.44 -2.81 -24.75
CA LEU A 189 16.42 -3.40 -25.66
C LEU A 189 17.82 -3.45 -25.04
N LYS A 190 18.23 -2.43 -24.29
CA LYS A 190 19.52 -2.44 -23.56
C LYS A 190 19.57 -3.49 -22.46
N SER A 191 18.46 -3.69 -21.72
CA SER A 191 18.37 -4.72 -20.68
C SER A 191 18.54 -6.13 -21.25
N PHE A 192 17.95 -6.41 -22.41
CA PHE A 192 18.13 -7.69 -23.11
C PHE A 192 19.52 -7.87 -23.73
N MET A 193 20.19 -6.77 -24.11
CA MET A 193 21.52 -6.80 -24.73
C MET A 193 22.68 -6.92 -23.74
N ASN A 194 22.45 -6.64 -22.44
CA ASN A 194 23.47 -6.70 -21.39
C ASN A 194 23.60 -8.09 -20.73
N ASP A 195 22.92 -9.11 -21.26
CA ASP A 195 23.07 -10.49 -20.78
C ASP A 195 24.39 -11.07 -21.34
N ASP A 196 25.40 -11.27 -20.48
CA ASP A 196 26.76 -11.76 -20.82
C ASP A 196 26.77 -13.17 -21.47
N LYS A 197 25.60 -13.77 -21.71
CA LYS A 197 25.42 -15.01 -22.48
C LYS A 197 25.36 -14.80 -24.01
N PHE A 198 25.35 -13.57 -24.51
CA PHE A 198 25.32 -13.28 -25.96
C PHE A 198 26.68 -12.77 -26.47
N LYS A 199 27.60 -13.67 -26.82
CA LYS A 199 28.88 -13.31 -27.48
C LYS A 199 28.72 -13.22 -29.01
N ILE A 200 28.67 -12.00 -29.54
CA ILE A 200 28.71 -11.71 -30.98
C ILE A 200 30.18 -11.45 -31.38
N SER A 201 30.93 -12.51 -31.71
CA SER A 201 32.27 -12.33 -32.31
C SER A 201 32.52 -13.18 -33.55
N ASN A 202 31.67 -14.16 -33.87
CA ASN A 202 31.86 -15.04 -35.03
C ASN A 202 30.78 -14.87 -36.12
N PHE A 203 29.90 -13.87 -36.00
CA PHE A 203 28.69 -13.76 -36.84
C PHE A 203 28.89 -12.96 -38.13
N THR A 204 29.93 -12.14 -38.21
CA THR A 204 30.23 -11.31 -39.40
C THR A 204 30.75 -12.13 -40.59
N ASP A 205 31.52 -13.18 -40.32
CA ASP A 205 32.12 -14.00 -41.40
C ASP A 205 31.10 -14.97 -42.01
N VAL A 206 30.11 -15.41 -41.21
CA VAL A 206 29.03 -16.30 -41.66
C VAL A 206 27.99 -15.56 -42.52
N LEU A 207 27.78 -14.27 -42.28
CA LEU A 207 26.82 -13.44 -43.00
C LEU A 207 27.16 -13.24 -44.48
N GLN A 208 28.45 -13.21 -44.85
CA GLN A 208 28.86 -12.98 -46.25
C GLN A 208 28.68 -14.22 -47.15
N ASP A 209 28.86 -15.42 -46.61
CA ASP A 209 28.77 -16.66 -47.38
C ASP A 209 27.33 -17.18 -47.50
N THR A 210 26.47 -16.86 -46.53
CA THR A 210 25.10 -17.43 -46.45
C THR A 210 24.09 -16.70 -47.34
N LEU A 211 24.32 -15.44 -47.69
CA LEU A 211 23.41 -14.63 -48.53
C LEU A 211 23.46 -14.96 -50.04
N LYS A 212 24.29 -15.93 -50.47
CA LYS A 212 24.50 -16.27 -51.89
C LYS A 212 23.82 -17.57 -52.34
N ASN A 213 23.15 -18.30 -51.45
CA ASN A 213 22.70 -19.66 -51.75
C ASN A 213 21.21 -19.87 -51.43
N ASP A 214 20.38 -19.87 -52.47
CA ASP A 214 18.91 -19.87 -52.37
C ASP A 214 18.31 -21.18 -51.83
N ASP A 215 19.02 -22.31 -51.97
CA ASP A 215 18.55 -23.60 -51.44
C ASP A 215 18.46 -23.60 -49.90
N LEU A 216 19.22 -22.72 -49.22
CA LEU A 216 19.33 -22.66 -47.76
C LEU A 216 18.13 -21.97 -47.09
N LEU A 217 17.42 -21.10 -47.82
CA LEU A 217 16.21 -20.41 -47.34
C LEU A 217 15.03 -21.38 -47.11
N SER A 218 15.01 -22.50 -47.84
CA SER A 218 13.93 -23.49 -47.80
C SER A 218 14.03 -24.46 -46.61
N SER A 219 15.21 -24.56 -45.99
CA SER A 219 15.48 -25.49 -44.87
C SER A 219 15.43 -24.86 -43.49
N LEU A 220 15.18 -23.54 -43.39
CA LEU A 220 15.13 -22.81 -42.12
C LEU A 220 13.86 -23.11 -41.32
N THR A 221 13.99 -23.23 -40.00
CA THR A 221 12.83 -23.23 -39.11
C THR A 221 12.25 -21.81 -38.97
N ARG A 222 10.97 -21.69 -38.59
CA ARG A 222 10.28 -20.38 -38.49
C ARG A 222 10.98 -19.39 -37.54
N SER A 223 11.65 -19.88 -36.51
CA SER A 223 12.42 -19.09 -35.54
C SER A 223 13.68 -18.47 -36.16
N GLU A 224 14.31 -19.19 -37.09
CA GLU A 224 15.55 -18.79 -37.76
C GLU A 224 15.27 -17.82 -38.91
N PHE A 225 14.16 -18.02 -39.64
CA PHE A 225 13.68 -17.05 -40.64
C PHE A 225 13.26 -15.71 -40.00
N ALA A 226 12.66 -15.75 -38.80
CA ALA A 226 12.28 -14.54 -38.07
C ALA A 226 13.49 -13.71 -37.60
N LEU A 227 14.57 -14.35 -37.17
CA LEU A 227 15.84 -13.68 -36.82
C LEU A 227 16.52 -13.03 -38.04
N LEU A 228 16.42 -13.65 -39.22
CA LEU A 228 16.95 -13.13 -40.49
C LEU A 228 16.19 -11.87 -40.96
N LEU A 229 14.86 -11.85 -40.78
CA LEU A 229 14.04 -10.66 -41.01
C LEU A 229 14.36 -9.54 -40.01
N GLN A 230 14.55 -9.88 -38.74
CA GLN A 230 14.87 -8.92 -37.68
C GLN A 230 16.23 -8.22 -37.90
N SER A 231 17.20 -8.94 -38.46
CA SER A 231 18.53 -8.42 -38.82
C SER A 231 18.51 -7.57 -40.11
N SER A 232 17.61 -7.84 -41.06
CA SER A 232 17.39 -6.94 -42.21
C SER A 232 16.73 -5.61 -41.83
N ILE A 233 15.95 -5.59 -40.75
CA ILE A 233 15.26 -4.40 -40.21
C ILE A 233 16.23 -3.47 -39.47
N GLN A 234 17.37 -3.98 -38.99
CA GLN A 234 18.47 -3.18 -38.45
C GLN A 234 19.12 -2.25 -39.51
N ALA A 235 18.77 -2.37 -40.79
CA ALA A 235 19.50 -1.71 -41.86
C ALA A 235 19.06 -0.30 -42.25
N LYS A 236 17.86 0.23 -41.92
CA LYS A 236 17.50 1.64 -42.20
C LYS A 236 16.16 2.08 -41.58
N LYS A 237 16.22 2.94 -40.57
CA LYS A 237 15.26 4.07 -40.36
C LYS A 237 13.95 3.88 -39.56
N THR A 238 13.76 2.83 -38.76
CA THR A 238 12.54 2.70 -37.92
C THR A 238 12.83 2.13 -36.52
N VAL A 239 13.41 2.92 -35.63
CA VAL A 239 13.44 2.63 -34.18
C VAL A 239 12.20 3.22 -33.48
N SER A 240 11.42 4.06 -34.16
CA SER A 240 10.27 4.78 -33.61
C SER A 240 8.97 3.98 -33.48
N ASP A 241 8.85 2.81 -34.14
CA ASP A 241 7.60 2.03 -34.19
C ASP A 241 7.76 0.58 -33.68
N PHE A 242 8.44 0.39 -32.54
CA PHE A 242 8.24 -0.84 -31.78
C PHE A 242 6.88 -0.74 -31.07
N ASP A 243 5.83 -1.29 -31.69
CA ASP A 243 4.49 -1.33 -31.12
C ASP A 243 4.46 -2.37 -29.98
N THR A 244 4.68 -1.90 -28.75
CA THR A 244 4.69 -2.70 -27.51
C THR A 244 3.42 -3.52 -27.31
N LYS A 245 2.34 -3.21 -28.05
CA LYS A 245 1.06 -3.94 -28.06
C LYS A 245 1.17 -5.43 -28.37
N LYS A 246 2.21 -5.89 -29.05
CA LYS A 246 2.39 -7.32 -29.40
C LYS A 246 3.49 -8.02 -28.62
N MET A 247 4.21 -7.32 -27.75
CA MET A 247 5.31 -7.91 -26.98
C MET A 247 4.73 -8.69 -25.80
N THR A 248 5.08 -9.98 -25.70
CA THR A 248 4.71 -10.82 -24.56
C THR A 248 5.94 -11.24 -23.79
N ILE A 249 5.85 -11.19 -22.47
CA ILE A 249 6.87 -11.67 -21.53
C ILE A 249 6.23 -12.83 -20.77
N ASN A 250 6.78 -14.04 -20.93
CA ASN A 250 6.24 -15.27 -20.34
C ASN A 250 4.73 -15.44 -20.57
N GLY A 251 4.27 -15.10 -21.77
CA GLY A 251 2.86 -15.20 -22.18
C GLY A 251 1.96 -14.03 -21.75
N ILE A 252 2.48 -13.05 -20.99
CA ILE A 252 1.72 -11.86 -20.56
C ILE A 252 2.03 -10.70 -21.49
N ASN A 253 1.00 -9.95 -21.93
CA ASN A 253 1.21 -8.76 -22.73
C ASN A 253 1.98 -7.72 -21.91
N PHE A 254 3.04 -7.16 -22.49
CA PHE A 254 3.86 -6.15 -21.83
C PHE A 254 3.04 -4.96 -21.31
N ASN A 255 1.99 -4.55 -22.03
CA ASN A 255 1.12 -3.45 -21.63
C ASN A 255 0.23 -3.76 -20.43
N GLU A 256 0.13 -5.03 -20.03
CA GLU A 256 -0.61 -5.52 -18.88
C GLU A 256 0.31 -5.71 -17.65
N ILE A 257 1.63 -5.65 -17.84
CA ILE A 257 2.57 -5.78 -16.73
C ILE A 257 2.45 -4.56 -15.83
N THR A 258 2.18 -4.84 -14.56
CA THR A 258 2.04 -3.83 -13.51
C THR A 258 3.05 -4.02 -12.40
N PHE A 259 3.20 -3.00 -11.57
CA PHE A 259 3.91 -3.09 -10.31
C PHE A 259 3.20 -2.21 -9.28
N LYS A 260 3.43 -2.48 -8.01
CA LYS A 260 2.90 -1.71 -6.90
C LYS A 260 3.98 -0.86 -6.27
N ILE A 261 3.66 0.38 -5.96
CA ILE A 261 4.47 1.25 -5.10
C ILE A 261 3.78 1.29 -3.74
N HIS A 262 4.47 0.75 -2.75
CA HIS A 262 4.03 0.71 -1.38
C HIS A 262 4.69 1.84 -0.59
N GLN A 263 3.87 2.69 0.03
CA GLN A 263 4.34 3.78 0.88
C GLN A 263 3.69 3.76 2.25
N TRP A 264 4.42 4.23 3.25
CA TRP A 264 3.86 4.72 4.51
C TRP A 264 3.85 6.23 4.46
N ILE A 265 2.68 6.83 4.65
CA ILE A 265 2.48 8.27 4.62
C ILE A 265 1.89 8.69 5.96
N GLY A 266 2.30 9.83 6.50
CA GLY A 266 1.73 10.29 7.75
C GLY A 266 2.04 11.72 8.12
N VAL A 267 1.40 12.14 9.20
CA VAL A 267 1.50 13.47 9.80
C VAL A 267 1.91 13.29 11.25
N GLU A 268 2.88 14.08 11.70
CA GLU A 268 3.35 14.12 13.09
C GLU A 268 3.19 15.55 13.61
N CYS A 269 2.29 15.73 14.59
CA CYS A 269 2.03 17.02 15.21
C CYS A 269 1.32 16.83 16.56
N ASN A 270 1.33 17.88 17.38
CA ASN A 270 0.77 17.88 18.75
C ASN A 270 -0.52 18.71 18.81
N ASP A 271 -1.42 18.50 17.85
CA ASP A 271 -2.73 19.11 17.85
C ASP A 271 -3.79 18.19 17.21
N ASN A 272 -4.98 18.74 16.98
CA ASN A 272 -6.11 17.99 16.44
C ASN A 272 -5.95 17.57 14.97
N ASP A 273 -4.94 18.07 14.24
CA ASP A 273 -4.70 17.68 12.85
C ASP A 273 -4.41 16.18 12.75
N VAL A 274 -3.89 15.56 13.81
CA VAL A 274 -3.70 14.10 13.90
C VAL A 274 -5.03 13.36 13.77
N GLU A 275 -5.99 13.65 14.65
CA GLU A 275 -7.28 12.95 14.64
C GLU A 275 -8.14 13.37 13.44
N LEU A 276 -8.08 14.64 13.03
CA LEU A 276 -8.73 15.09 11.80
C LEU A 276 -8.21 14.33 10.58
N SER A 277 -6.91 14.01 10.53
CA SER A 277 -6.32 13.19 9.46
C SER A 277 -6.84 11.75 9.47
N LEU A 278 -6.98 11.14 10.65
CA LEU A 278 -7.60 9.82 10.78
C LEU A 278 -9.05 9.81 10.28
N PHE A 279 -9.86 10.75 10.77
CA PHE A 279 -11.27 10.85 10.40
C PHE A 279 -11.47 11.20 8.93
N SER A 280 -10.57 12.01 8.36
CA SER A 280 -10.51 12.29 6.92
C SER A 280 -10.24 11.01 6.12
N GLY A 281 -9.25 10.21 6.54
CA GLY A 281 -8.94 8.93 5.90
C GLY A 281 -10.10 7.93 5.93
N ILE A 282 -10.75 7.78 7.09
CA ILE A 282 -11.94 6.92 7.24
C ILE A 282 -13.08 7.42 6.36
N SER A 283 -13.39 8.72 6.42
CA SER A 283 -14.50 9.32 5.66
C SER A 283 -14.27 9.22 4.16
N ASN A 284 -13.08 9.54 3.65
CA ASN A 284 -12.76 9.43 2.22
C ASN A 284 -12.91 7.99 1.70
N THR A 285 -12.43 7.02 2.47
CA THR A 285 -12.53 5.60 2.09
C THR A 285 -13.98 5.13 2.04
N LEU A 286 -14.79 5.51 3.03
CA LEU A 286 -16.19 5.08 3.11
C LEU A 286 -17.12 5.85 2.17
N SER A 287 -16.88 7.14 1.95
CA SER A 287 -17.65 7.95 1.00
C SER A 287 -17.24 7.72 -0.46
N LYS A 288 -16.03 7.19 -0.71
CA LYS A 288 -15.39 7.13 -2.03
C LYS A 288 -15.21 8.50 -2.69
N GLU A 289 -15.17 9.54 -1.86
CA GLU A 289 -15.10 10.94 -2.26
C GLU A 289 -14.06 11.67 -1.41
N SER A 290 -13.82 12.95 -1.70
CA SER A 290 -12.87 13.78 -0.96
C SER A 290 -13.50 14.55 0.21
N PHE A 291 -14.55 13.99 0.84
CA PHE A 291 -15.27 14.65 1.94
C PHE A 291 -14.36 15.02 3.13
N GLY A 292 -13.37 14.17 3.42
CA GLY A 292 -12.36 14.42 4.44
C GLY A 292 -11.56 15.71 4.25
N ASN A 293 -11.53 16.28 3.03
CA ASN A 293 -10.92 17.60 2.81
C ASN A 293 -11.63 18.72 3.58
N TYR A 294 -12.93 18.58 3.88
CA TYR A 294 -13.64 19.53 4.75
C TYR A 294 -13.14 19.50 6.19
N LEU A 295 -12.63 18.35 6.66
CA LEU A 295 -12.04 18.18 7.99
C LEU A 295 -10.64 18.78 8.07
N LEU A 296 -9.88 18.70 6.98
CA LEU A 296 -8.49 19.16 6.87
C LEU A 296 -8.34 20.58 6.32
N ASN A 297 -9.44 21.31 6.16
CA ASN A 297 -9.42 22.67 5.64
C ASN A 297 -8.65 23.60 6.60
N GLU A 298 -7.44 24.01 6.19
CA GLU A 298 -6.43 24.75 6.96
C GLU A 298 -5.55 23.92 7.92
N ARG A 299 -5.29 22.64 7.60
CA ARG A 299 -4.25 21.88 8.32
C ARG A 299 -2.92 22.64 8.30
N LYS A 300 -2.17 22.52 9.40
CA LYS A 300 -0.84 23.13 9.53
C LYS A 300 0.27 22.16 9.14
N ALA A 301 0.05 20.86 9.39
CA ALA A 301 1.06 19.84 9.19
C ALA A 301 0.85 19.13 7.84
N GLU A 302 1.88 19.20 6.99
CA GLU A 302 1.89 18.50 5.71
C GLU A 302 2.30 17.03 5.89
N PRO A 303 1.65 16.09 5.18
CA PRO A 303 2.02 14.68 5.20
C PRO A 303 3.41 14.45 4.62
N LYS A 304 4.14 13.54 5.25
CA LYS A 304 5.44 13.04 4.78
C LYS A 304 5.32 11.58 4.38
N VAL A 305 6.14 11.18 3.42
CA VAL A 305 6.36 9.76 3.10
C VAL A 305 7.48 9.26 4.01
N PHE A 306 7.31 8.12 4.67
CA PHE A 306 8.28 7.53 5.60
C PHE A 306 8.92 6.26 5.06
N SER A 307 8.29 5.63 4.07
CA SER A 307 8.82 4.43 3.44
C SER A 307 8.44 4.35 1.99
N ILE A 308 9.21 3.56 1.25
CA ILE A 308 8.90 3.12 -0.10
C ILE A 308 9.36 1.68 -0.30
N CYS A 309 8.60 0.93 -1.08
CA CYS A 309 8.90 -0.43 -1.51
C CYS A 309 8.18 -0.69 -2.83
N CYS A 310 8.88 -1.22 -3.82
CA CYS A 310 8.28 -1.63 -5.09
C CYS A 310 8.05 -3.14 -5.07
N GLU A 311 6.84 -3.56 -5.43
CA GLU A 311 6.46 -4.97 -5.61
C GLU A 311 6.14 -5.17 -7.09
N ASP A 312 6.85 -6.07 -7.78
CA ASP A 312 6.51 -6.41 -9.16
C ASP A 312 5.26 -7.29 -9.25
N MET A 313 4.77 -7.55 -10.47
CA MET A 313 3.56 -8.35 -10.68
C MET A 313 3.68 -9.79 -10.17
N TRP A 314 4.90 -10.30 -10.00
CA TRP A 314 5.20 -11.65 -9.53
C TRP A 314 5.47 -11.70 -8.02
N GLY A 315 5.37 -10.57 -7.31
CA GLY A 315 5.53 -10.48 -5.86
C GLY A 315 6.97 -10.23 -5.39
N ASN A 316 7.92 -9.96 -6.30
CA ASN A 316 9.28 -9.64 -5.90
C ASN A 316 9.36 -8.21 -5.38
N LEU A 317 9.97 -8.05 -4.20
CA LEU A 317 10.19 -6.75 -3.57
C LEU A 317 11.55 -6.17 -3.96
N SER A 318 11.57 -4.87 -4.25
CA SER A 318 12.78 -4.09 -4.51
C SER A 318 12.60 -2.64 -4.02
N CYS A 319 13.65 -1.83 -4.08
CA CYS A 319 13.62 -0.43 -3.64
C CYS A 319 13.03 -0.22 -2.23
N GLN A 320 13.46 -1.05 -1.28
CA GLN A 320 12.97 -1.04 0.09
C GLN A 320 13.71 0.00 0.93
N LYS A 321 13.02 1.05 1.37
CA LYS A 321 13.59 2.08 2.24
C LYS A 321 12.58 2.54 3.28
N PHE A 322 13.08 2.80 4.50
CA PHE A 322 12.35 3.41 5.61
C PHE A 322 13.23 4.47 6.27
N ASP A 323 12.66 5.62 6.61
CA ASP A 323 13.28 6.67 7.41
C ASP A 323 12.26 7.22 8.41
N GLU A 324 12.62 7.19 9.70
CA GLU A 324 11.74 7.63 10.77
C GLU A 324 11.51 9.15 10.79
N ASN A 325 12.34 9.93 10.09
CA ASN A 325 12.20 11.39 9.97
C ASN A 325 11.45 11.81 8.69
N GLY A 326 11.08 10.83 7.85
CA GLY A 326 10.53 11.04 6.54
C GLY A 326 11.59 10.94 5.44
N LEU A 327 11.15 10.46 4.29
CA LEU A 327 11.86 10.41 3.03
C LEU A 327 11.74 11.76 2.31
N GLY A 328 12.86 12.27 1.77
CA GLY A 328 12.86 13.43 0.90
C GLY A 328 12.33 13.14 -0.52
N ASP A 329 12.44 14.13 -1.41
CA ASP A 329 11.92 14.04 -2.78
C ASP A 329 12.76 13.15 -3.71
N GLU A 330 13.99 12.79 -3.30
CA GLU A 330 14.92 11.98 -4.08
C GLU A 330 14.38 10.58 -4.44
N PHE A 331 13.39 10.08 -3.70
CA PHE A 331 12.76 8.78 -3.95
C PHE A 331 11.58 8.85 -4.92
N LYS A 332 11.32 10.00 -5.57
CA LYS A 332 10.30 10.09 -6.63
C LYS A 332 10.78 9.53 -7.97
N ASN A 333 12.10 9.37 -8.15
CA ASN A 333 12.71 8.92 -9.39
C ASN A 333 13.32 7.52 -9.25
N PHE A 334 12.70 6.55 -9.91
CA PHE A 334 13.17 5.18 -9.99
C PHE A 334 13.75 4.88 -11.37
N SER A 335 14.69 3.96 -11.39
CA SER A 335 15.08 3.17 -12.55
C SER A 335 14.80 1.71 -12.21
N PHE A 336 14.85 0.84 -13.22
CA PHE A 336 14.63 -0.58 -12.99
C PHE A 336 15.45 -1.41 -13.99
N SER A 337 15.66 -2.68 -13.66
CA SER A 337 16.14 -3.71 -14.57
C SER A 337 15.08 -4.80 -14.70
N PHE A 338 15.06 -5.45 -15.85
CA PHE A 338 14.14 -6.54 -16.13
C PHE A 338 14.93 -7.81 -16.45
N GLU A 339 14.59 -8.89 -15.75
CA GLU A 339 15.17 -10.22 -15.93
C GLU A 339 14.04 -11.19 -16.25
N SER A 340 14.21 -12.02 -17.29
CA SER A 340 13.24 -13.06 -17.63
C SER A 340 13.94 -14.31 -18.11
N SER A 341 13.52 -15.45 -17.56
CA SER A 341 13.81 -16.80 -18.02
C SER A 341 12.51 -17.47 -18.49
N ALA A 342 12.60 -18.72 -18.95
CA ALA A 342 11.42 -19.51 -19.31
C ALA A 342 10.47 -19.77 -18.12
N GLU A 343 10.97 -19.67 -16.88
CA GLU A 343 10.23 -20.04 -15.66
C GLU A 343 9.94 -18.84 -14.75
N GLU A 344 10.76 -17.78 -14.80
CA GLU A 344 10.65 -16.65 -13.89
C GLU A 344 10.78 -15.32 -14.63
N SER A 345 10.05 -14.31 -14.16
CA SER A 345 10.22 -12.91 -14.57
C SER A 345 10.33 -12.06 -13.32
N LYS A 346 11.22 -11.07 -13.36
CA LYS A 346 11.51 -10.20 -12.23
C LYS A 346 11.79 -8.78 -12.70
N ILE A 347 11.19 -7.82 -12.01
CA ILE A 347 11.53 -6.40 -12.15
C ILE A 347 12.23 -5.94 -10.87
N THR A 348 13.46 -5.46 -11.01
CA THR A 348 14.22 -4.91 -9.89
C THR A 348 14.27 -3.38 -10.00
N PHE A 349 13.60 -2.68 -9.09
CA PHE A 349 13.61 -1.22 -9.02
C PHE A 349 14.76 -0.71 -8.13
N TYR A 350 15.39 0.39 -8.55
CA TYR A 350 16.45 1.09 -7.82
C TYR A 350 16.30 2.61 -7.96
N PHE A 351 16.73 3.36 -6.96
CA PHE A 351 16.71 4.83 -7.03
C PHE A 351 17.75 5.32 -8.04
N LYS A 352 17.40 6.33 -8.84
CA LYS A 352 18.40 7.03 -9.64
C LYS A 352 19.30 7.83 -8.68
N GLN A 353 20.61 7.57 -8.69
CA GLN A 353 21.53 8.50 -8.05
C GLN A 353 21.46 9.82 -8.83
N ASN A 354 21.19 10.94 -8.16
CA ASN A 354 21.44 12.23 -8.79
C ASN A 354 22.91 12.23 -9.23
N PRO A 355 23.24 12.58 -10.49
CA PRO A 355 24.63 12.83 -10.83
C PRO A 355 25.17 13.87 -9.84
N PRO A 356 26.41 13.71 -9.34
CA PRO A 356 27.00 14.73 -8.48
C PRO A 356 26.86 16.08 -9.19
N GLN A 357 26.31 17.06 -8.49
CA GLN A 357 26.43 18.44 -8.95
C GLN A 357 27.93 18.73 -8.95
N GLU A 358 28.50 18.87 -10.15
CA GLU A 358 29.87 19.36 -10.29
C GLU A 358 29.91 20.74 -9.60
N GLU A 359 30.71 20.82 -8.53
CA GLU A 359 30.99 22.06 -7.78
C GLU A 359 31.72 23.09 -8.65
#